data_AF-A0A099NKI5-F1
#
_entry.id   AF-A0A099NKI5-F1
#
_cell.length_a   1.000
_cell.length_b   1.000
_cell.length_c   1.000
_cell.angle_alpha   90.00
_cell.angle_beta   90.00
_cell.angle_gamma   90.00
#
_symmetry.space_group_name_H-M   'P 1'
#
loop_
_entity.id
_entity.type
_entity.pdbx_description
1 polymer ?
#
loop_
_entity_poly.entity_id
_entity_poly.type
_entity_poly.pdbx_seq_one_letter_code
_entity_poly.pdbx_strand_id
1 'polypeptide(L)' 'MYIGESEANVRRVFEKARDAKPCVIFFDELDSVAPRRGNQGDSGGVMDRIVSQLLAELDGMSGSDNGDGVFVV' A
#
# COMPACT_ATOMS: atom_id res chain seq x y z
N MET A 1 12.12 -11.02 13.18
CA MET A 1 11.41 -10.54 11.98
C MET A 1 9.97 -10.29 12.42
N TYR A 2 9.63 -9.03 12.70
CA TYR A 2 8.36 -8.67 13.32
C TYR A 2 7.23 -8.67 12.27
N ILE A 3 6.43 -9.74 12.30
CA ILE A 3 5.24 -9.90 11.48
C ILE A 3 4.24 -8.79 11.90
N GLY A 4 4.00 -7.82 11.01
CA GLY A 4 3.04 -6.73 11.22
C GLY A 4 3.63 -5.30 11.19
N GLU A 5 4.94 -5.14 11.38
CA GLU A 5 5.58 -3.81 11.31
C GLU A 5 5.51 -3.22 9.89
N SER A 6 5.68 -4.06 8.87
CA SER A 6 5.55 -3.67 7.47
C SER A 6 4.13 -3.22 7.10
N GLU A 7 3.09 -3.90 7.60
CA GLU A 7 1.69 -3.53 7.35
C GLU A 7 1.34 -2.19 8.01
N ALA A 8 1.81 -1.99 9.25
CA ALA A 8 1.62 -0.73 9.97
C ALA A 8 2.31 0.45 9.26
N ASN A 9 3.47 0.21 8.64
CA ASN A 9 4.15 1.23 7.84
C ASN A 9 3.34 1.64 6.62
N VAL A 10 2.77 0.68 5.88
CA VAL A 10 1.91 0.97 4.72
C VAL A 10 0.73 1.84 5.16
N ARG A 11 0.00 1.44 6.21
CA ARG A 11 -1.14 2.22 6.74
C ARG A 11 -0.73 3.65 7.10
N ARG A 12 0.39 3.82 7.81
CA ARG A 12 0.86 5.15 8.24
C ARG A 12 1.21 6.07 7.08
N VAL A 13 1.71 5.54 5.97
CA VAL A 13 2.00 6.34 4.75
C VAL A 13 0.70 6.90 4.18
N PHE A 14 -0.34 6.06 4.07
CA PHE A 14 -1.64 6.48 3.54
C PHE A 14 -2.40 7.41 4.49
N GLU A 15 -2.32 7.20 5.80
CA GLU A 15 -2.85 8.14 6.79
C GLU A 15 -2.21 9.53 6.65
N LYS A 16 -0.87 9.60 6.56
CA LYS A 16 -0.17 10.87 6.31
C LYS A 16 -0.56 11.52 5.00
N ALA A 17 -0.74 10.74 3.94
CA ALA A 17 -1.18 11.25 2.65
C ALA A 17 -2.61 11.83 2.74
N ARG A 18 -3.49 11.19 3.51
CA ARG A 18 -4.86 11.69 3.75
C ARG A 18 -4.87 12.98 4.56
N ASP A 19 -3.99 13.11 5.54
CA ASP A 19 -3.85 14.35 6.34
C ASP A 19 -3.21 15.48 5.51
N ALA A 20 -2.41 15.15 4.50
CA ALA A 20 -1.68 16.09 3.65
C ALA A 20 -2.42 16.46 2.35
N LYS A 21 -3.73 16.21 2.24
CA LYS A 21 -4.51 16.52 1.04
C LYS A 21 -4.46 18.02 0.68
N PRO A 22 -4.28 18.39 -0.60
CA PRO A 22 -4.04 17.52 -1.75
C PRO A 22 -2.56 17.06 -1.85
N CYS A 23 -2.31 15.77 -2.08
CA CYS A 23 -0.95 15.21 -2.21
C CYS A 23 -0.83 14.17 -3.32
N VAL A 24 0.42 13.85 -3.68
CA VAL A 24 0.76 12.80 -4.64
C VAL A 24 1.65 11.77 -3.96
N ILE A 25 1.29 10.49 -4.06
CA ILE A 25 2.13 9.36 -3.66
C ILE A 25 2.78 8.81 -4.94
N PHE A 26 4.10 8.73 -4.97
CA PHE A 26 4.86 8.19 -6.10
C PHE A 26 5.55 6.88 -5.69
N PHE A 27 5.36 5.83 -6.49
CA PHE A 27 6.01 4.54 -6.31
C PHE A 27 7.04 4.28 -7.42
N ASP A 28 8.32 4.49 -7.12
CA ASP A 28 9.42 4.28 -8.08
C ASP A 28 9.66 2.78 -8.37
N GLU A 29 9.73 1.96 -7.32
CA GLU A 29 9.95 0.51 -7.39
C GLU A 29 8.80 -0.26 -6.73
N LEU A 30 7.61 -0.18 -7.32
CA LEU A 30 6.42 -0.84 -6.77
C LEU A 30 6.57 -2.38 -6.74
N ASP A 31 7.28 -2.97 -7.69
CA ASP A 31 7.53 -4.40 -7.79
C ASP A 31 8.40 -4.95 -6.65
N SER A 32 9.28 -4.11 -6.07
CA SER A 32 10.07 -4.44 -4.87
C SER A 32 9.21 -4.67 -3.63
N VAL A 33 8.06 -3.98 -3.51
CA VAL A 33 7.13 -4.10 -2.36
C VAL A 33 5.87 -4.91 -2.66
N ALA A 34 5.52 -5.05 -3.95
CA ALA A 34 4.35 -5.79 -4.43
C ALA A 34 4.73 -6.80 -5.53
N PRO A 35 5.49 -7.86 -5.21
CA PRO A 35 5.86 -8.89 -6.18
C PRO A 35 4.62 -9.64 -6.70
N ARG A 36 4.72 -10.18 -7.93
CA ARG A 36 3.66 -11.00 -8.53
C ARG A 36 3.31 -12.20 -7.65
N ARG A 37 2.06 -12.25 -7.20
CA ARG A 37 1.49 -13.39 -6.46
C ARG A 37 1.61 -14.67 -7.29
N GLY A 38 2.10 -15.75 -6.68
CA GLY A 38 2.11 -17.09 -7.27
C GLY A 38 3.39 -17.52 -8.02
N ASN A 39 4.44 -16.69 -8.10
CA ASN A 39 5.66 -17.05 -8.85
C ASN A 39 6.79 -17.72 -8.05
N GLN A 40 6.58 -18.10 -6.79
CA GLN A 40 7.59 -18.85 -6.06
C GLN A 40 6.96 -19.67 -4.95
N GLY A 41 7.07 -21.01 -5.05
CA GLY A 41 6.82 -21.90 -3.93
C GLY A 41 7.71 -21.49 -2.74
N ASP A 42 7.11 -21.49 -1.56
CA ASP A 42 7.77 -21.42 -0.24
C ASP A 42 8.40 -20.11 0.26
N SER A 43 8.30 -18.97 -0.43
CA SER A 43 8.81 -17.69 0.11
C SER A 43 7.71 -16.75 0.62
N GLY A 44 7.22 -17.04 1.83
CA GLY A 44 6.89 -16.00 2.81
C GLY A 44 5.58 -15.24 2.63
N GLY A 45 4.49 -15.76 3.20
CA GLY A 45 3.19 -15.08 3.31
C GLY A 45 3.19 -13.71 4.01
N VAL A 46 4.34 -13.21 4.45
CA VAL A 46 4.53 -11.82 4.89
C VAL A 46 4.42 -10.85 3.71
N MET A 47 5.00 -11.17 2.55
CA MET A 47 4.91 -10.28 1.39
C MET A 47 3.48 -10.21 0.84
N ASP A 48 2.78 -11.34 0.74
CA ASP A 48 1.37 -11.36 0.31
C ASP A 48 0.46 -10.53 1.23
N ARG A 49 0.77 -10.44 2.52
CA ARG A 49 0.04 -9.60 3.47
C ARG A 49 0.31 -8.11 3.25
N ILE A 50 1.57 -7.73 2.99
CA ILE A 50 1.93 -6.34 2.65
C ILE A 50 1.21 -5.90 1.38
N VAL A 51 1.21 -6.75 0.33
CA VAL A 51 0.47 -6.47 -0.91
C VAL A 51 -1.02 -6.34 -0.64
N SER A 52 -1.58 -7.19 0.21
CA SER A 52 -3.02 -7.12 0.57
C SER A 52 -3.35 -5.83 1.32
N GLN A 53 -2.49 -5.38 2.25
CA GLN A 53 -2.67 -4.11 2.95
C GLN A 53 -2.55 -2.91 2.00
N LEU A 54 -1.58 -2.93 1.08
CA LEU A 54 -1.40 -1.90 0.06
C LEU A 54 -2.66 -1.74 -0.81
N LEU A 55 -3.20 -2.86 -1.30
CA LEU A 55 -4.42 -2.87 -2.11
C LEU A 55 -5.64 -2.37 -1.31
N ALA A 56 -5.77 -2.76 -0.04
CA ALA A 56 -6.86 -2.30 0.81
C ALA A 56 -6.82 -0.77 1.06
N GLU A 57 -5.63 -0.19 1.22
CA GLU A 57 -5.50 1.26 1.41
C GLU A 57 -5.81 2.04 0.12
N LEU A 58 -5.37 1.53 -1.05
CA LEU A 58 -5.66 2.12 -2.36
C LEU A 58 -7.17 2.10 -2.67
N ASP A 59 -7.86 1.00 -2.36
CA ASP A 59 -9.30 0.87 -2.53
C ASP A 59 -10.06 1.82 -1.59
N GLY A 60 -9.63 1.91 -0.32
CA GLY A 60 -10.19 2.84 0.66
C GLY A 60 -10.06 4.32 0.29
N MET A 61 -9.10 4.68 -0.55
CA MET A 61 -8.94 6.06 -1.06
C MET A 61 -9.79 6.33 -2.31
N SER A 62 -10.13 5.30 -3.07
CA SER A 62 -10.89 5.41 -4.32
C SER A 62 -12.40 5.56 -4.08
N GLY A 63 -12.90 5.14 -2.92
CA GLY A 63 -14.32 5.16 -2.56
C GLY A 63 -14.88 6.51 -2.08
N SER A 64 -14.05 7.56 -1.97
CA SER A 64 -14.51 8.91 -1.63
C SER A 64 -14.88 9.64 -2.93
N ASP A 65 -16.17 9.58 -3.29
CA ASP A 65 -16.83 10.13 -4.49
C ASP A 65 -16.69 11.67 -4.65
N ASN A 66 -15.81 12.31 -3.86
CA ASN A 66 -15.55 13.76 -3.81
C ASN A 66 -14.07 14.11 -4.00
N GLY A 67 -13.33 13.33 -4.80
CA GLY A 67 -11.98 13.69 -5.22
C GLY A 67 -11.05 13.84 -4.02
N ASP A 68 -10.69 12.71 -3.41
CA ASP A 68 -10.00 12.61 -2.11
C ASP A 68 -8.61 13.26 -2.06
N GLY A 69 -8.22 14.06 -3.06
CA GLY A 69 -7.04 14.93 -3.07
C GLY A 69 -5.73 14.18 -3.13
N VAL A 70 -5.74 12.85 -3.03
CA VAL A 70 -4.54 12.01 -3.09
C VAL A 70 -4.49 11.30 -4.43
N PHE A 71 -3.46 11.60 -5.20
CA PHE A 71 -3.18 10.92 -6.47
C PHE A 71 -2.02 9.95 -6.29
N VAL A 72 -2.13 8.75 -6.86
CA VAL A 72 -1.08 7.73 -6.78
C VAL A 72 -0.49 7.53 -8.18
N VAL A 73 0.83 7.63 -8.28
CA VAL A 73 1.61 7.52 -9.52
C VAL A 73 2.59 6.37 -9.42
#